data_AF-A0A3G8YKU8-F1
#
_entry.id   AF-A0A3G8YKU8-F1
#
_cell.length_a   1.000
_cell.length_b   1.000
_cell.length_c   1.000
_cell.angle_alpha   90.00
_cell.angle_beta   90.00
_cell.angle_gamma   90.00
#
_symmetry.space_group_name_H-M   'P 1'
#
loop_
_entity.id
_entity.type
_entity.pdbx_description
1 polymer ?
#
loop_
_entity_poly.entity_id
_entity_poly.type
_entity_poly.pdbx_seq_one_letter_code
_entity_poly.pdbx_strand_id
1 'polypeptide(L)'
;MTTSLPIPSAGVYAIENTVNGRIYVGSSVNVEMRMHHRLSFRRGSGSSTSRLILADLKVFGVAAFRLTILQRTYEVSELKSLEQRWADQLGAFEYGYNVRRMESLQLAQAPA
;
A
#
# COMPACT_ATOMS: atom_id res chain seq x y z
N MET A 1 -35.54 -9.46 2.95
CA MET A 1 -34.24 -10.13 3.18
C MET A 1 -33.15 -9.15 2.80
N THR A 2 -32.32 -8.72 3.74
CA THR A 2 -31.26 -7.75 3.47
C THR A 2 -30.00 -8.51 3.09
N THR A 3 -29.76 -8.69 1.80
CA THR A 3 -28.54 -9.34 1.31
C THR A 3 -27.39 -8.35 1.47
N SER A 4 -26.49 -8.56 2.44
CA SER A 4 -25.27 -7.75 2.52
C SER A 4 -24.34 -8.14 1.39
N LEU A 5 -23.81 -7.17 0.65
CA LEU A 5 -22.80 -7.42 -0.36
C LEU A 5 -21.52 -8.00 0.28
N PRO A 6 -20.83 -8.94 -0.41
CA PRO A 6 -19.61 -9.54 0.11
C PRO A 6 -18.49 -8.49 0.17
N ILE A 7 -17.74 -8.45 1.26
CA ILE A 7 -16.61 -7.51 1.40
C ILE A 7 -15.57 -7.82 0.30
N PRO A 8 -15.14 -6.84 -0.52
CA PRO A 8 -14.17 -7.10 -1.58
C PRO A 8 -12.83 -7.55 -1.00
N SER A 9 -12.22 -8.58 -1.58
CA SER A 9 -10.87 -9.01 -1.22
C SER A 9 -9.79 -8.07 -1.76
N ALA A 10 -10.07 -7.38 -2.87
CA ALA A 10 -9.11 -6.49 -3.50
C ALA A 10 -9.10 -5.11 -2.83
N GLY A 11 -7.93 -4.47 -2.80
CA GLY A 11 -7.80 -3.17 -2.18
C GLY A 11 -6.38 -2.64 -2.09
N VAL A 12 -6.27 -1.48 -1.45
CA VAL A 12 -5.05 -0.75 -1.16
C VAL A 12 -4.79 -0.79 0.34
N TYR A 13 -3.53 -1.00 0.71
CA TYR A 13 -3.05 -1.04 2.08
C TYR A 13 -1.86 -0.10 2.27
N ALA A 14 -1.62 0.27 3.53
CA ALA A 14 -0.47 1.03 3.98
C ALA A 14 0.38 0.22 4.95
N ILE A 15 1.68 0.51 4.96
CA ILE A 15 2.63 0.12 6.00
C ILE A 15 3.31 1.40 6.47
N GLU A 16 3.05 1.78 7.71
CA GLU A 16 3.53 3.03 8.30
C GLU A 16 4.50 2.74 9.42
N ASN A 17 5.65 3.40 9.41
CA ASN A 17 6.54 3.43 10.56
C ASN A 17 6.11 4.56 11.49
N THR A 18 5.55 4.20 12.63
CA THR A 18 5.00 5.11 13.64
C THR A 18 6.06 5.95 14.38
N VAL A 19 7.35 5.61 14.24
CA VAL A 19 8.46 6.35 14.87
C VAL A 19 8.91 7.53 14.00
N ASN A 20 8.97 7.35 12.68
CA ASN A 20 9.48 8.37 11.76
C ASN A 20 8.44 8.90 10.75
N GLY A 21 7.21 8.38 10.78
CA GLY A 21 6.11 8.80 9.92
C GLY A 21 6.20 8.32 8.47
N ARG A 22 7.23 7.56 8.10
CA ARG A 22 7.37 7.06 6.72
C ARG A 22 6.31 6.03 6.40
N ILE A 23 5.77 6.10 5.18
CA ILE A 23 4.68 5.24 4.74
C ILE A 23 4.97 4.56 3.41
N TYR A 24 4.56 3.31 3.30
CA TYR A 24 4.49 2.54 2.07
C TYR A 24 3.02 2.32 1.72
N VAL A 25 2.66 2.49 0.45
CA VAL A 25 1.33 2.18 -0.08
C VAL A 25 1.47 1.10 -1.14
N GLY A 26 0.61 0.10 -1.09
CA GLY A 26 0.54 -0.95 -2.11
C GLY A 26 -0.88 -1.45 -2.31
N SER A 27 -1.12 -2.10 -3.45
CA SER A 27 -2.40 -2.73 -3.78
C SER A 27 -2.29 -4.25 -3.87
N SER A 28 -3.43 -4.94 -3.79
CA SER A 28 -3.52 -6.39 -4.00
C SER A 28 -4.94 -6.80 -4.37
N VAL A 29 -5.05 -7.87 -5.15
CA VAL A 29 -6.32 -8.58 -5.40
C VAL A 29 -6.85 -9.32 -4.15
N ASN A 30 -5.96 -9.55 -3.18
CA ASN A 30 -6.29 -10.07 -1.85
C ASN A 30 -5.50 -9.33 -0.78
N VAL A 31 -6.04 -8.19 -0.33
CA VAL A 31 -5.40 -7.26 0.59
C VAL A 31 -5.16 -7.88 1.97
N GLU A 32 -6.07 -8.72 2.45
CA GLU A 32 -5.94 -9.41 3.74
C GLU A 32 -4.81 -10.44 3.72
N MET A 33 -4.78 -11.30 2.70
CA MET A 33 -3.68 -12.27 2.53
C MET A 33 -2.35 -11.53 2.41
N ARG A 34 -2.31 -10.45 1.62
CA ARG A 34 -1.10 -9.65 1.45
C ARG A 34 -0.64 -9.04 2.77
N MET A 35 -1.56 -8.50 3.57
CA MET A 35 -1.25 -7.98 4.90
C MET A 35 -0.76 -9.07 5.85
N HIS A 36 -1.36 -10.25 5.85
CA HIS A 36 -0.90 -11.37 6.66
C HIS A 36 0.54 -11.80 6.28
N HIS A 37 0.84 -11.89 4.99
CA HIS A 37 2.21 -12.14 4.51
C HIS A 37 3.18 -11.03 4.90
N ARG A 38 2.73 -9.77 4.90
CA ARG A 38 3.55 -8.64 5.36
C ARG A 38 3.77 -8.72 6.86
N LEU A 39 2.75 -8.94 7.70
CA LEU A 39 2.89 -9.17 9.15
C LEU A 39 3.89 -10.29 9.48
N SER A 40 4.04 -11.25 8.57
CA SER A 40 5.04 -12.32 8.61
C SER A 40 6.48 -11.87 8.29
N PHE A 41 6.80 -10.56 8.34
CA PHE A 41 8.14 -9.93 8.16
C PHE A 41 9.30 -10.70 8.80
N ARG A 42 9.02 -11.55 9.80
CA ARG A 42 9.91 -12.42 10.57
C ARG A 42 10.70 -13.49 9.79
N ARG A 43 10.45 -13.75 8.50
CA ARG A 43 11.11 -14.89 7.79
C ARG A 43 11.81 -14.60 6.47
N GLY A 44 12.19 -13.35 6.19
CA GLY A 44 13.10 -13.04 5.07
C GLY A 44 12.60 -13.43 3.66
N SER A 45 11.33 -13.80 3.50
CA SER A 45 10.78 -14.42 2.28
C SER A 45 10.00 -13.45 1.38
N GLY A 46 9.98 -12.16 1.69
CA GLY A 46 9.23 -11.16 0.92
C GLY A 46 10.04 -10.53 -0.21
N SER A 47 10.01 -11.12 -1.41
CA SER A 47 10.67 -10.65 -2.66
C SER A 47 10.27 -9.22 -3.12
N SER A 48 9.48 -8.47 -2.36
CA SER A 48 9.01 -7.12 -2.73
C SER A 48 8.92 -6.15 -1.55
N THR A 49 9.65 -6.39 -0.46
CA THR A 49 9.78 -5.40 0.63
C THR A 49 10.85 -4.40 0.24
N SER A 50 10.50 -3.10 0.21
CA SER A 50 11.46 -2.02 -0.06
C SER A 50 12.68 -2.16 0.86
N ARG A 51 13.90 -2.01 0.30
CA ARG A 51 15.14 -2.04 1.09
C ARG A 51 15.11 -1.02 2.24
N LEU A 52 14.39 0.09 2.05
CA LEU A 52 14.20 1.13 3.06
C LEU A 52 13.37 0.63 4.25
N ILE A 53 12.28 -0.10 4.00
CA ILE A 53 11.47 -0.71 5.06
C ILE A 53 12.31 -1.73 5.83
N LEU A 54 13.11 -2.55 5.15
CA LEU A 54 13.97 -3.53 5.81
C LEU A 54 15.07 -2.87 6.68
N ALA A 55 15.61 -1.74 6.24
CA ALA A 55 16.57 -0.97 7.02
C ALA A 55 15.91 -0.42 8.30
N ASP A 56 14.76 0.25 8.16
CA ASP A 56 14.04 0.81 9.30
C ASP A 56 13.50 -0.29 10.23
N LEU A 57 13.11 -1.45 9.70
CA LEU A 57 12.71 -2.62 10.50
C LEU A 57 13.85 -3.12 11.40
N LYS A 58 15.09 -3.09 10.92
CA LYS A 58 16.27 -3.47 11.74
C LYS A 58 16.54 -2.46 12.85
N VAL A 59 16.23 -1.18 12.62
CA VAL A 59 16.52 -0.09 13.55
C VAL A 59 15.42 0.03 14.61
N PHE A 60 14.14 0.05 14.19
CA PHE A 60 13.01 0.34 15.07
C PHE A 60 12.24 -0.90 15.52
N GLY A 61 12.47 -2.05 14.88
CA GLY A 61 11.75 -3.29 15.15
C GLY A 61 10.34 -3.33 14.59
N VAL A 62 9.72 -4.51 14.59
CA VAL A 62 8.39 -4.72 13.98
C VAL A 62 7.27 -3.96 14.68
N ALA A 63 7.38 -3.72 15.99
CA ALA A 63 6.37 -3.01 16.77
C ALA A 63 6.21 -1.54 16.35
N ALA A 64 7.22 -0.97 15.69
CA ALA A 64 7.15 0.38 15.13
C ALA A 64 6.28 0.47 13.87
N PHE A 65 5.90 -0.66 13.26
CA PHE A 65 5.17 -0.68 11.99
C PHE A 65 3.70 -1.01 12.17
N ARG A 66 2.84 -0.16 11.62
CA ARG A 66 1.38 -0.34 11.55
C ARG A 66 0.97 -0.69 10.12
N LEU A 67 0.12 -1.70 9.98
CA LEU A 67 -0.49 -2.03 8.69
C LEU A 67 -1.98 -1.67 8.72
N THR A 68 -2.45 -1.03 7.65
CA THR A 68 -3.82 -0.52 7.55
C THR A 68 -4.39 -0.81 6.16
N ILE A 69 -5.64 -1.24 6.06
CA ILE A 69 -6.38 -1.25 4.79
C ILE A 69 -6.91 0.16 4.55
N LEU A 70 -6.48 0.81 3.48
CA LEU A 70 -6.92 2.17 3.13
C LEU A 70 -8.25 2.14 2.38
N GLN A 71 -8.39 1.22 1.43
CA GLN A 71 -9.56 1.13 0.58
C GLN A 71 -9.73 -0.28 0.03
N ARG A 72 -10.97 -0.77 -0.04
CA ARG A 72 -11.34 -1.99 -0.78
C ARG A 72 -12.03 -1.62 -2.09
N THR A 73 -11.89 -2.46 -3.11
CA THR A 73 -12.55 -2.28 -4.40
C THR A 73 -13.00 -3.62 -4.96
N TYR A 74 -14.14 -3.64 -5.65
CA TYR A 74 -14.55 -4.79 -6.48
C TYR A 74 -13.85 -4.79 -7.84
N GLU A 75 -13.35 -3.62 -8.27
CA GLU A 75 -12.74 -3.42 -9.59
C GLU A 75 -11.22 -3.54 -9.52
N VAL A 76 -10.72 -4.73 -9.84
CA VAL A 76 -9.28 -5.04 -9.82
C VAL A 76 -8.48 -4.17 -10.80
N SER A 77 -9.11 -3.75 -11.90
CA SER A 77 -8.52 -2.86 -12.91
C SER A 77 -8.09 -1.51 -12.34
N GLU A 78 -8.75 -1.05 -11.27
CA GLU A 78 -8.50 0.25 -10.63
C GLU A 78 -7.37 0.21 -9.60
N LEU A 79 -6.89 -0.98 -9.20
CA LEU A 79 -5.94 -1.10 -8.09
C LEU A 79 -4.69 -0.24 -8.26
N LYS A 80 -4.17 -0.15 -9.49
CA LYS A 80 -2.99 0.66 -9.80
C LYS A 80 -3.25 2.16 -9.65
N SER A 81 -4.40 2.65 -10.13
CA SER A 81 -4.75 4.06 -10.02
C SER A 81 -5.08 4.45 -8.58
N LEU A 82 -5.73 3.56 -7.83
CA LEU A 82 -5.98 3.75 -6.40
C LEU A 82 -4.68 3.74 -5.59
N GLU A 83 -3.76 2.81 -5.86
CA GLU A 83 -2.44 2.78 -5.22
C GLU A 83 -1.69 4.10 -5.43
N GLN A 84 -1.63 4.57 -6.68
CA GLN A 84 -0.95 5.81 -7.04
C GLN A 84 -1.58 7.01 -6.30
N ARG A 85 -2.91 7.13 -6.35
CA ARG A 85 -3.64 8.22 -5.67
C ARG A 85 -3.37 8.25 -4.17
N TRP A 86 -3.47 7.10 -3.50
CA TRP A 86 -3.21 7.01 -2.05
C TRP A 86 -1.74 7.29 -1.72
N ALA A 87 -0.81 6.79 -2.54
CA ALA A 87 0.61 7.03 -2.36
C ALA A 87 0.96 8.52 -2.51
N ASP A 88 0.36 9.22 -3.47
CA ASP A 88 0.53 10.67 -3.64
C ASP A 88 -0.08 11.45 -2.48
N GLN A 89 -1.32 11.14 -2.09
CA GLN A 89 -2.02 11.82 -1.00
C GLN A 89 -1.29 11.67 0.34
N LEU A 90 -0.62 10.53 0.57
CA LEU A 90 0.10 10.25 1.81
C LEU A 90 1.60 10.60 1.73
N GLY A 91 2.07 11.22 0.63
CA GLY A 91 3.48 11.58 0.45
C GLY A 91 4.44 10.38 0.46
N ALA A 92 3.95 9.21 0.04
CA ALA A 92 4.68 7.95 0.13
C ALA A 92 5.92 7.89 -0.78
N PHE A 93 6.00 8.75 -1.81
CA PHE A 93 7.14 8.84 -2.72
C PHE A 93 8.18 9.86 -2.25
N GLU A 94 7.72 11.00 -1.72
CA GLU A 94 8.57 12.12 -1.32
C GLU A 94 9.26 11.86 0.01
N TYR A 95 8.50 11.34 0.97
CA TYR A 95 8.95 11.16 2.35
C TYR A 95 8.78 9.71 2.85
N GLY A 96 8.19 8.84 2.04
CA GLY A 96 7.89 7.46 2.41
C GLY A 96 8.85 6.41 1.86
N TYR A 97 8.29 5.23 1.61
CA TYR A 97 9.02 4.03 1.19
C TYR A 97 8.77 3.62 -0.26
N ASN A 98 7.82 4.26 -0.97
CA ASN A 98 7.53 3.97 -2.36
C ASN A 98 8.62 4.58 -3.26
N VAL A 99 9.17 3.76 -4.16
CA VAL A 99 10.34 4.17 -4.99
C VAL A 99 10.01 4.42 -6.45
N ARG A 100 8.83 3.99 -6.91
CA ARG A 100 8.41 4.12 -8.31
C ARG A 100 6.99 4.66 -8.37
N ARG A 101 6.87 5.94 -8.73
CA ARG A 101 5.61 6.54 -9.16
C ARG A 101 5.26 5.91 -10.52
N MET A 102 4.02 5.47 -10.68
CA MET A 102 3.50 5.24 -12.02
C MET A 102 3.35 6.62 -12.65
N GLU A 103 4.17 6.91 -13.65
CA GLU A 103 3.89 8.05 -14.51
C GLU A 103 2.47 7.86 -15.05
N SER A 104 1.61 8.82 -14.79
CA SER A 104 0.33 8.91 -15.46
C SER A 104 0.61 8.81 -16.96
N LEU A 105 0.03 7.84 -17.66
CA LEU A 105 -0.36 8.10 -19.04
C LEU A 105 -1.18 9.38 -18.97
N GLN A 106 -0.61 10.50 -19.41
CA GLN A 106 -1.31 11.76 -19.57
C GLN A 106 -2.52 11.47 -20.45
N LEU A 107 -3.68 11.29 -19.84
CA LEU A 107 -4.95 11.23 -20.55
C LEU A 107 -5.60 12.60 -20.45
N ALA A 108 -5.48 13.28 -21.60
CA ALA A 108 -6.43 14.21 -22.20
C ALA A 108 -6.68 15.54 -21.49
N GLN A 109 -6.06 16.58 -22.07
CA GLN A 109 -6.66 17.87 -22.44
C GLN A 109 -7.93 18.27 -21.67
N ALA A 110 -7.82 19.31 -20.85
CA ALA A 110 -8.94 20.19 -20.57
C ALA A 110 -8.98 21.26 -21.68
N PRO A 111 -10.05 21.36 -22.51
CA PRO A 111 -10.24 22.55 -23.32
C PRO A 111 -10.66 23.72 -22.42
N ALA A 112 -10.04 24.87 -22.62
CA ALA A 112 -10.62 26.17 -22.29
C ALA A 112 -11.21 26.76 -23.56
#